data_AF-A0A962GAF7-F1
#
_entry.id   AF-A0A962GAF7-F1
#
_cell.length_a   1.000
_cell.length_b   1.000
_cell.length_c   1.000
_cell.angle_alpha   90.00
_cell.angle_beta   90.00
_cell.angle_gamma   90.00
#
_symmetry.space_group_name_H-M   'P 1'
#
loop_
_entity.id
_entity.type
_entity.pdbx_description
1 polymer ?
#
loop_
_entity_poly.entity_id
_entity_poly.type
_entity_poly.pdbx_seq_one_letter_code
_entity_poly.pdbx_strand_id
1 'polypeptide(L)'
;FNLLTNWSGYLFVLGAALVLLPGSLPEAWPVSPVAARAAGIAALCAWLLYFGFCWRSAGRRWRIRGVELRLPDARTAGIQLALAAPIWLLSATSVAVLMMDADYRLVLVALLASAVAGLVVRIPAGLGVTEAVMLASLGSTLGQGHVLAALLAFRCVHYLLPLLLGLIVTVILEWRGRREASAN
;
A
#
# COMPACT_ATOMS: atom_id res chain seq x y z
N PHE A 1 5.54 7.80 8.24
CA PHE A 1 4.37 6.91 8.22
C PHE A 1 4.74 5.61 8.95
N ASN A 2 3.95 5.16 9.92
CA ASN A 2 4.30 4.01 10.76
C ASN A 2 3.94 2.70 10.03
N LEU A 3 4.80 1.67 10.12
CA LEU A 3 4.55 0.34 9.55
C LEU A 3 3.18 -0.22 9.99
N LEU A 4 2.82 -0.07 11.27
CA LEU A 4 1.54 -0.53 11.79
C LEU A 4 0.35 0.15 11.09
N THR A 5 0.44 1.45 10.85
CA THR A 5 -0.59 2.20 10.13
C THR A 5 -0.76 1.67 8.72
N ASN A 6 0.35 1.51 7.97
CA ASN A 6 0.30 0.98 6.61
C ASN A 6 -0.31 -0.42 6.53
N TRP A 7 0.21 -1.34 7.34
CA TRP A 7 -0.13 -2.76 7.28
C TRP A 7 -1.52 -3.04 7.84
N SER A 8 -2.01 -2.26 8.80
CA SER A 8 -3.40 -2.35 9.25
C SER A 8 -4.39 -1.94 8.15
N GLY A 9 -4.13 -0.84 7.44
CA GLY A 9 -4.92 -0.46 6.26
C GLY A 9 -4.82 -1.49 5.15
N TYR A 10 -3.62 -2.00 4.88
CA TYR A 10 -3.39 -3.07 3.90
C TYR A 10 -4.24 -4.31 4.21
N LEU A 11 -4.16 -4.83 5.43
CA LEU A 11 -4.89 -6.04 5.85
C LEU A 11 -6.40 -5.88 5.69
N PHE A 12 -6.93 -4.71 6.07
CA PHE A 12 -8.34 -4.41 5.90
C PHE A 12 -8.73 -4.37 4.43
N VAL A 13 -7.99 -3.64 3.59
CA VAL A 13 -8.30 -3.48 2.16
C VAL A 13 -8.14 -4.81 1.41
N LEU A 14 -7.09 -5.59 1.67
CA LEU A 14 -6.90 -6.92 1.10
C LEU A 14 -8.04 -7.86 1.50
N GLY A 15 -8.35 -7.90 2.80
CA GLY A 15 -9.43 -8.71 3.33
C GLY A 15 -10.78 -8.37 2.69
N ALA A 16 -11.10 -7.08 2.62
CA ALA A 16 -12.33 -6.59 2.00
C ALA A 16 -12.35 -6.90 0.49
N ALA A 17 -11.26 -6.68 -0.23
CA ALA A 17 -11.18 -6.94 -1.67
C ALA A 17 -11.41 -8.42 -1.98
N LEU A 18 -10.72 -9.33 -1.29
CA LEU A 18 -10.84 -10.78 -1.54
C LEU A 18 -12.21 -11.36 -1.14
N VAL A 19 -12.93 -10.72 -0.21
CA VAL A 19 -14.26 -11.18 0.23
C VAL A 19 -15.39 -10.56 -0.59
N LEU A 20 -15.30 -9.27 -0.88
CA LEU A 20 -16.39 -8.49 -1.49
C LEU A 20 -16.30 -8.43 -3.02
N LEU A 21 -15.13 -8.71 -3.61
CA LEU A 21 -14.90 -8.65 -5.05
C LEU A 21 -14.62 -10.06 -5.59
N PRO A 22 -15.64 -10.94 -5.71
CA PRO A 22 -15.45 -12.25 -6.32
C PRO A 22 -14.99 -12.09 -7.77
N GLY A 23 -14.05 -12.92 -8.22
CA GLY A 23 -13.47 -12.84 -9.58
C GLY A 23 -12.38 -11.78 -9.75
N SER A 24 -11.90 -11.16 -8.66
CA SER A 24 -10.80 -10.20 -8.67
C SER A 24 -9.40 -10.83 -8.73
N LEU A 25 -9.31 -12.16 -8.81
CA LEU A 25 -8.04 -12.87 -8.98
C LEU A 25 -7.73 -13.02 -10.47
N PRO A 26 -6.50 -12.72 -10.90
CA PRO A 26 -6.05 -13.05 -12.25
C PRO A 26 -6.13 -14.56 -12.49
N GLU A 27 -6.66 -14.98 -13.65
CA GLU A 27 -6.77 -16.40 -14.01
C GLU A 27 -5.42 -17.13 -14.05
N ALA A 28 -4.34 -16.39 -14.31
CA ALA A 28 -2.99 -16.93 -14.34
C ALA A 28 -2.46 -17.36 -12.97
N TRP A 29 -3.11 -16.97 -11.85
CA TRP A 29 -2.62 -17.30 -10.52
C TRP A 29 -3.08 -18.69 -10.07
N PRO A 30 -2.17 -19.51 -9.48
CA PRO A 30 -2.49 -20.86 -9.03
C PRO A 30 -3.24 -20.85 -7.67
N VAL A 31 -4.23 -19.96 -7.50
CA VAL A 31 -4.98 -19.79 -6.25
C VAL A 31 -6.46 -19.95 -6.54
N SER A 32 -7.12 -20.88 -5.84
CA SER A 32 -8.57 -21.06 -6.01
C SER A 32 -9.35 -19.86 -5.43
N PRO A 33 -10.50 -19.49 -6.03
CA PRO A 33 -11.34 -18.42 -5.49
C PRO A 33 -11.75 -18.65 -4.03
N VAL A 34 -11.96 -19.91 -3.64
CA VAL A 34 -12.29 -20.30 -2.27
C VAL A 34 -11.12 -20.03 -1.32
N ALA A 35 -9.89 -20.42 -1.71
CA ALA A 35 -8.71 -20.18 -0.90
C ALA A 35 -8.43 -18.67 -0.73
N ALA A 36 -8.59 -17.89 -1.79
CA ALA A 36 -8.46 -16.44 -1.72
C ALA A 36 -9.51 -15.80 -0.81
N ARG A 37 -10.78 -16.21 -0.92
CA ARG A 37 -11.84 -15.73 -0.03
C ARG A 37 -11.58 -16.10 1.43
N ALA A 38 -11.10 -17.32 1.68
CA ALA A 38 -10.71 -17.76 3.03
C ALA A 38 -9.55 -16.92 3.58
N ALA A 39 -8.53 -16.61 2.76
CA ALA A 39 -7.45 -15.71 3.13
C ALA A 39 -7.96 -14.29 3.41
N GLY A 40 -8.92 -13.79 2.63
CA GLY A 40 -9.58 -12.51 2.86
C GLY A 40 -10.33 -12.44 4.19
N ILE A 41 -11.10 -13.48 4.50
CA ILE A 41 -11.78 -13.62 5.80
C ILE A 41 -10.75 -13.65 6.94
N ALA A 42 -9.68 -14.44 6.80
CA ALA A 42 -8.63 -14.51 7.80
C ALA A 42 -7.95 -13.14 8.04
N ALA A 43 -7.69 -12.38 6.97
CA ALA A 43 -7.13 -11.03 7.06
C ALA A 43 -8.07 -10.05 7.77
N LEU A 44 -9.37 -10.08 7.46
CA LEU A 44 -10.39 -9.28 8.16
C LEU A 44 -10.50 -9.66 9.63
N CYS A 45 -10.51 -10.95 9.95
CA CYS A 45 -10.51 -11.43 11.33
C CYS A 45 -9.28 -10.94 12.09
N ALA A 46 -8.08 -11.02 11.49
CA ALA A 46 -6.85 -10.52 12.10
C ALA A 46 -6.93 -9.00 12.35
N TRP A 47 -7.46 -8.23 11.40
CA TRP A 47 -7.66 -6.80 11.56
C TRP A 47 -8.70 -6.46 12.66
N LEU A 48 -9.83 -7.18 12.68
CA LEU A 48 -10.87 -7.02 13.71
C LEU A 48 -10.35 -7.38 15.10
N LEU A 49 -9.52 -8.41 15.23
CA LEU A 49 -8.85 -8.75 16.48
C LEU A 49 -7.94 -7.62 16.92
N TYR A 50 -7.09 -7.10 16.04
CA TYR A 50 -6.25 -5.93 16.33
C TYR A 50 -7.08 -4.73 16.81
N PHE A 51 -8.12 -4.38 16.06
CA PHE A 51 -9.00 -3.26 16.40
C PHE A 51 -9.72 -3.49 17.74
N GLY A 52 -10.22 -4.71 17.98
CA GLY A 52 -10.84 -5.11 19.26
C GLY A 52 -9.86 -5.04 20.44
N PHE A 53 -8.61 -5.43 20.24
CA PHE A 53 -7.55 -5.26 21.24
C PHE A 53 -7.27 -3.78 21.52
N CYS A 54 -7.17 -2.93 20.50
CA CYS A 54 -7.00 -1.48 20.67
C CYS A 54 -8.19 -0.84 21.40
N TRP A 55 -9.41 -1.30 21.11
CA TRP A 55 -10.63 -0.86 21.79
C TRP A 55 -10.66 -1.24 23.26
N ARG A 56 -10.34 -2.49 23.59
CA ARG A 56 -10.35 -3.00 24.96
C ARG A 56 -9.14 -2.54 25.79
N SER A 57 -8.03 -2.20 25.14
CA SER A 57 -6.80 -1.75 25.78
C SER A 57 -6.83 -0.27 26.17
N ALA A 58 -7.66 0.58 25.52
CA ALA A 58 -7.85 2.00 25.86
C ALA A 58 -6.56 2.78 26.21
N GLY A 59 -5.48 2.57 25.46
CA GLY A 59 -4.18 3.24 25.69
C GLY A 59 -3.34 2.67 26.84
N ARG A 60 -3.66 1.48 27.38
CA ARG A 60 -2.84 0.81 28.39
C ARG A 60 -1.47 0.44 27.83
N ARG A 61 -0.43 0.64 28.65
CA ARG A 61 0.93 0.17 28.38
C ARG A 61 1.00 -1.32 28.72
N TRP A 62 1.24 -2.15 27.71
CA TRP A 62 1.45 -3.58 27.90
C TRP A 62 2.93 -3.87 27.93
N ARG A 63 3.40 -4.52 29.00
CA ARG A 63 4.80 -4.92 29.13
C ARG A 63 4.90 -6.41 28.80
N ILE A 64 5.30 -6.73 27.57
CA ILE A 64 5.48 -8.12 27.12
C ILE A 64 6.97 -8.37 27.00
N ARG A 65 7.50 -9.33 27.78
CA ARG A 65 8.92 -9.73 27.76
C ARG A 65 9.91 -8.56 27.90
N GLY A 66 9.60 -7.58 28.75
CA GLY A 66 10.44 -6.41 29.02
C GLY A 66 10.29 -5.26 28.03
N VAL A 67 9.56 -5.45 26.92
CA VAL A 67 9.25 -4.40 25.95
C VAL A 67 7.92 -3.74 26.31
N GLU A 68 7.91 -2.41 26.46
CA GLU A 68 6.68 -1.64 26.62
C GLU A 68 6.02 -1.43 25.25
N LEU A 69 5.00 -2.23 24.96
CA LEU A 69 4.10 -2.00 23.84
C LEU A 69 3.00 -1.02 24.27
N ARG A 70 3.05 0.20 23.71
CA ARG A 70 1.92 1.12 23.71
C ARG A 70 1.00 0.77 22.55
N LEU A 71 -0.06 0.02 22.86
CA LEU A 71 -1.15 -0.18 21.91
C LEU A 71 -1.91 1.14 21.73
N PRO A 72 -2.20 1.56 20.49
CA PRO A 72 -3.01 2.73 20.23
C PRO A 72 -4.42 2.54 20.82
N ASP A 73 -5.07 3.64 21.17
CA ASP A 73 -6.50 3.61 21.50
C ASP A 73 -7.34 3.34 20.24
N ALA A 74 -8.61 2.98 20.41
CA ALA A 74 -9.51 2.72 19.29
C ALA A 74 -9.63 3.92 18.33
N ARG A 75 -9.59 5.15 18.86
CA ARG A 75 -9.66 6.36 18.04
C ARG A 75 -8.46 6.45 17.10
N THR A 76 -7.25 6.22 17.61
CA THR A 76 -6.02 6.21 16.82
C THR A 76 -6.02 5.04 15.84
N ALA A 77 -6.46 3.84 16.24
CA ALA A 77 -6.59 2.71 15.31
C ALA A 77 -7.58 2.99 14.17
N GLY A 78 -8.70 3.68 14.46
CA GLY A 78 -9.64 4.15 13.45
C GLY A 78 -9.03 5.18 12.49
N ILE A 79 -8.30 6.16 13.03
CA ILE A 79 -7.56 7.15 12.21
C ILE A 79 -6.48 6.47 11.36
N GLN A 80 -5.77 5.46 11.92
CA GLN A 80 -4.78 4.68 11.17
C GLN A 80 -5.42 4.02 9.95
N LEU A 81 -6.57 3.36 10.13
CA LEU A 81 -7.31 2.78 9.02
C LEU A 81 -7.76 3.86 8.03
N ALA A 82 -8.35 4.94 8.51
CA ALA A 82 -8.89 6.03 7.69
C ALA A 82 -7.81 6.72 6.84
N LEU A 83 -6.56 6.76 7.32
CA LEU A 83 -5.43 7.29 6.55
C LEU A 83 -4.79 6.24 5.64
N ALA A 84 -4.70 4.99 6.08
CA ALA A 84 -3.97 3.95 5.35
C ALA A 84 -4.77 3.27 4.24
N ALA A 85 -6.08 3.04 4.44
CA ALA A 85 -6.91 2.39 3.43
C ALA A 85 -6.99 3.22 2.13
N PRO A 86 -7.22 4.56 2.18
CA PRO A 86 -7.22 5.38 0.97
C PRO A 86 -5.88 5.36 0.24
N ILE A 87 -4.74 5.23 0.93
CA ILE A 87 -3.43 5.14 0.25
C ILE A 87 -3.41 3.95 -0.71
N TRP A 88 -3.90 2.80 -0.28
CA TRP A 88 -3.95 1.59 -1.12
C TRP A 88 -5.00 1.72 -2.24
N LEU A 89 -6.20 2.17 -1.90
CA LEU A 89 -7.30 2.32 -2.85
C LEU A 89 -6.97 3.36 -3.94
N LEU A 90 -6.43 4.51 -3.55
CA LEU A 90 -6.03 5.58 -4.47
C LEU A 90 -4.82 5.18 -5.30
N SER A 91 -3.85 4.46 -4.74
CA SER A 91 -2.72 3.93 -5.53
C SER A 91 -3.21 2.98 -6.63
N ALA A 92 -4.14 2.08 -6.31
CA ALA A 92 -4.77 1.22 -7.30
C ALA A 92 -5.56 2.03 -8.34
N THR A 93 -6.29 3.06 -7.91
CA THR A 93 -7.02 3.96 -8.82
C THR A 93 -6.07 4.67 -9.78
N SER A 94 -4.96 5.21 -9.28
CA SER A 94 -3.96 5.87 -10.11
C SER A 94 -3.37 4.93 -11.16
N VAL A 95 -3.04 3.70 -10.78
CA VAL A 95 -2.56 2.68 -11.75
C VAL A 95 -3.65 2.35 -12.77
N ALA A 96 -4.89 2.11 -12.32
CA ALA A 96 -6.00 1.76 -13.21
C ALA A 96 -6.31 2.89 -14.22
N VAL A 97 -6.32 4.15 -13.76
CA VAL A 97 -6.52 5.33 -14.61
C VAL A 97 -5.39 5.47 -15.64
N LEU A 98 -4.14 5.23 -15.24
CA LEU A 98 -3.00 5.28 -16.16
C LEU A 98 -3.00 4.12 -17.16
N MET A 99 -3.62 3.00 -16.83
CA MET A 99 -3.83 1.87 -17.74
C MET A 99 -5.04 2.05 -18.66
N MET A 100 -5.91 3.03 -18.42
CA MET A 100 -7.09 3.44 -19.20
C MET A 100 -8.21 2.38 -19.39
N ASP A 101 -7.89 1.08 -19.46
CA ASP A 101 -8.84 -0.02 -19.76
C ASP A 101 -8.78 -1.18 -18.75
N ALA A 102 -8.06 -1.02 -17.64
CA ALA A 102 -7.88 -2.10 -16.67
C ALA A 102 -9.07 -2.27 -15.72
N ASP A 103 -9.50 -3.51 -15.45
CA ASP A 103 -10.46 -3.77 -14.36
C ASP A 103 -9.82 -3.39 -13.02
N TYR A 104 -10.39 -2.37 -12.38
CA TYR A 104 -9.93 -1.87 -11.09
C TYR A 104 -9.78 -2.97 -10.03
N ARG A 105 -10.65 -3.98 -10.04
CA ARG A 105 -10.61 -5.09 -9.07
C ARG A 105 -9.36 -5.93 -9.25
N LEU A 106 -9.00 -6.24 -10.50
CA LEU A 106 -7.77 -6.95 -10.83
C LEU A 106 -6.54 -6.11 -10.48
N VAL A 107 -6.55 -4.82 -10.81
CA VAL A 107 -5.45 -3.90 -10.47
C VAL A 107 -5.25 -3.81 -8.96
N LEU A 108 -6.33 -3.68 -8.19
CA LEU A 108 -6.27 -3.60 -6.73
C LEU A 108 -5.67 -4.88 -6.13
N VAL A 109 -6.15 -6.06 -6.53
CA VAL A 109 -5.64 -7.33 -6.01
C VAL A 109 -4.20 -7.59 -6.45
N ALA A 110 -3.85 -7.30 -7.71
CA ALA A 110 -2.48 -7.41 -8.20
C ALA A 110 -1.53 -6.45 -7.46
N LEU A 111 -1.96 -5.21 -7.19
CA LEU A 111 -1.18 -4.24 -6.42
C LEU A 111 -0.98 -4.69 -4.97
N LEU A 112 -2.03 -5.24 -4.34
CA LEU A 112 -1.92 -5.72 -2.97
C LEU A 112 -1.03 -6.98 -2.89
N ALA A 113 -1.09 -7.87 -3.87
CA ALA A 113 -0.20 -9.01 -3.94
C ALA A 113 1.26 -8.61 -4.21
N SER A 114 1.48 -7.59 -5.04
CA SER A 114 2.84 -7.08 -5.30
C SER A 114 3.49 -6.53 -4.04
N ALA A 115 2.71 -5.92 -3.14
CA ALA A 115 3.22 -5.48 -1.84
C ALA A 115 3.70 -6.64 -0.96
N VAL A 116 2.98 -7.77 -0.93
CA VAL A 116 3.40 -8.98 -0.21
C VAL A 116 4.62 -9.61 -0.85
N ALA A 117 4.62 -9.74 -2.19
CA ALA A 117 5.79 -10.22 -2.91
C ALA A 117 7.02 -9.33 -2.64
N GLY A 118 6.85 -8.01 -2.61
CA GLY A 118 7.89 -7.05 -2.29
C GLY A 118 8.48 -7.24 -0.89
N LEU A 119 7.65 -7.58 0.10
CA LEU A 119 8.10 -7.91 1.45
C LEU A 119 8.97 -9.18 1.49
N VAL A 120 8.61 -10.19 0.69
CA VAL A 120 9.37 -11.46 0.62
C VAL A 120 10.72 -11.25 -0.05
N VAL A 121 10.75 -10.56 -1.20
CA VAL A 121 11.98 -10.38 -1.99
C VAL A 121 12.89 -9.28 -1.41
N ARG A 122 12.36 -8.39 -0.54
CA ARG A 122 13.11 -7.31 0.15
C ARG A 122 13.85 -6.36 -0.80
N ILE A 123 13.35 -6.19 -2.02
CA ILE A 123 13.94 -5.27 -2.98
C ILE A 123 13.54 -3.82 -2.60
N PRO A 124 14.51 -2.90 -2.50
CA PRO A 124 14.20 -1.50 -2.21
C PRO A 124 13.25 -0.91 -3.26
N ALA A 125 12.25 -0.15 -2.81
CA ALA A 125 11.19 0.46 -3.62
C ALA A 125 10.34 -0.53 -4.46
N GLY A 126 10.41 -1.84 -4.20
CA GLY A 126 9.66 -2.86 -4.93
C GLY A 126 9.92 -2.84 -6.45
N LEU A 127 11.09 -2.36 -6.87
CA LEU A 127 11.50 -2.29 -8.28
C LEU A 127 11.54 -3.69 -8.88
N GLY A 128 10.86 -3.88 -10.02
CA GLY A 128 10.76 -5.15 -10.72
C GLY A 128 9.67 -6.07 -10.18
N VAL A 129 9.38 -6.05 -8.88
CA VAL A 129 8.35 -6.92 -8.28
C VAL A 129 6.94 -6.45 -8.67
N THR A 130 6.66 -5.16 -8.55
CA THR A 130 5.35 -4.61 -8.94
C THR A 130 5.12 -4.79 -10.44
N GLU A 131 6.15 -4.56 -11.25
CA GLU A 131 6.11 -4.79 -12.69
C GLU A 131 5.86 -6.26 -13.02
N ALA A 132 6.58 -7.18 -12.40
CA ALA A 132 6.42 -8.61 -12.64
C ALA A 132 5.01 -9.10 -12.26
N VAL A 133 4.51 -8.70 -11.08
CA VAL A 133 3.17 -9.12 -10.63
C VAL A 133 2.08 -8.54 -11.51
N MET A 134 2.18 -7.25 -11.88
CA MET A 134 1.20 -6.62 -12.78
C MET A 134 1.26 -7.20 -14.19
N LEU A 135 2.45 -7.47 -14.72
CA LEU A 135 2.61 -8.13 -16.02
C LEU A 135 2.07 -9.55 -16.02
N ALA A 136 2.31 -10.31 -14.96
CA ALA A 136 1.75 -11.65 -14.80
C ALA A 136 0.21 -11.63 -14.69
N SER A 137 -0.36 -10.52 -14.22
CA SER A 137 -1.79 -10.40 -13.95
C SER A 137 -2.60 -9.78 -15.10
N LEU A 138 -2.03 -8.78 -15.78
CA LEU A 138 -2.71 -7.98 -16.81
C LEU A 138 -1.96 -7.94 -18.15
N GLY A 139 -0.72 -8.45 -18.22
CA GLY A 139 0.11 -8.33 -19.40
C GLY A 139 -0.39 -9.14 -20.61
N SER A 140 -1.09 -10.26 -20.37
CA SER A 140 -1.72 -11.06 -21.43
C SER A 140 -2.97 -10.40 -22.02
N THR A 141 -3.70 -9.61 -21.24
CA THR A 141 -4.96 -8.98 -21.64
C THR A 141 -4.77 -7.58 -22.20
N LEU A 142 -3.93 -6.76 -21.56
CA LEU A 142 -3.70 -5.36 -21.94
C LEU A 142 -2.43 -5.16 -22.78
N GLY A 143 -1.60 -6.19 -22.91
CA GLY A 143 -0.30 -6.12 -23.57
C GLY A 143 0.82 -5.63 -22.64
N GLN A 144 1.96 -6.31 -22.69
CA GLN A 144 3.08 -6.06 -21.78
C GLN A 144 3.62 -4.63 -21.86
N GLY A 145 3.74 -4.09 -23.07
CA GLY A 145 4.23 -2.72 -23.30
C GLY A 145 3.33 -1.66 -22.67
N HIS A 146 2.01 -1.84 -22.77
CA HIS A 146 1.02 -0.93 -22.19
C HIS A 146 1.06 -0.94 -20.66
N VAL A 147 1.10 -2.14 -20.07
CA VAL A 147 1.22 -2.31 -18.61
C VAL A 147 2.51 -1.67 -18.08
N LEU A 148 3.65 -1.91 -18.75
CA LEU A 148 4.93 -1.29 -18.35
C LEU A 148 4.89 0.23 -18.48
N ALA A 149 4.37 0.76 -19.58
CA ALA A 149 4.27 2.21 -19.78
C ALA A 149 3.43 2.88 -18.67
N ALA A 150 2.29 2.30 -18.32
CA ALA A 150 1.44 2.79 -17.24
C ALA A 150 2.13 2.76 -15.87
N LEU A 151 2.88 1.69 -15.56
CA LEU A 151 3.63 1.58 -14.30
C LEU A 151 4.80 2.57 -14.22
N LEU A 152 5.48 2.81 -15.34
CA LEU A 152 6.52 3.84 -15.41
C LEU A 152 5.92 5.24 -15.22
N ALA A 153 4.80 5.54 -15.87
CA ALA A 153 4.06 6.78 -15.65
C ALA A 153 3.62 6.93 -14.18
N PHE A 154 3.13 5.85 -13.57
CA PHE A 154 2.78 5.81 -12.15
C PHE A 154 3.98 6.17 -11.27
N ARG A 155 5.16 5.60 -11.55
CA ARG A 155 6.40 5.92 -10.83
C ARG A 155 6.82 7.38 -11.04
N CYS A 156 6.69 7.93 -12.24
CA CYS A 156 6.97 9.34 -12.48
C CYS A 156 6.11 10.25 -11.59
N VAL A 157 4.81 9.97 -11.51
CA VAL A 157 3.86 10.77 -10.73
C VAL A 157 4.06 10.59 -9.21
N HIS A 158 4.31 9.37 -8.73
CA HIS A 158 4.32 9.08 -7.29
C HIS A 158 5.70 9.07 -6.64
N TYR A 159 6.78 8.98 -7.43
CA TYR A 159 8.15 8.86 -6.92
C TYR A 159 9.01 10.03 -7.39
N LEU A 160 9.08 10.25 -8.71
CA LEU A 160 9.97 11.28 -9.27
C LEU A 160 9.45 12.69 -9.03
N LEU A 161 8.15 12.93 -9.24
CA LEU A 161 7.57 14.26 -9.05
C LEU A 161 7.71 14.76 -7.60
N PRO A 162 7.35 14.00 -6.55
CA PRO A 162 7.56 14.43 -5.16
C PRO A 162 9.04 14.62 -4.82
N LEU A 163 9.93 13.78 -5.37
CA LEU A 163 11.38 13.91 -5.17
C LEU A 163 11.90 15.22 -5.76
N LEU A 164 11.51 15.56 -6.98
CA LEU A 164 11.89 16.82 -7.64
C LEU A 164 11.37 18.03 -6.86
N LEU A 165 10.11 18.00 -6.43
CA LEU A 165 9.53 19.07 -5.61
C LEU A 165 10.28 19.23 -4.28
N GLY A 166 10.59 18.13 -3.59
CA GLY A 166 11.37 18.16 -2.35
C GLY A 166 12.78 18.72 -2.56
N LEU A 167 13.44 18.35 -3.66
CA LEU A 167 14.75 18.89 -4.02
C LEU A 167 14.70 20.40 -4.26
N ILE A 168 13.72 20.87 -5.05
CA ILE A 168 13.54 22.30 -5.34
C ILE A 168 13.33 23.09 -4.06
N VAL A 169 12.43 22.63 -3.18
CA VAL A 169 12.16 23.29 -1.90
C VAL A 169 13.43 23.36 -1.05
N THR A 170 14.18 22.27 -0.97
CA THR A 170 15.41 22.20 -0.17
C THR A 170 16.47 23.18 -0.69
N VAL A 171 16.68 23.23 -2.01
CA VAL A 171 17.64 24.17 -2.64
C VAL A 171 17.23 25.62 -2.38
N ILE A 172 15.94 25.94 -2.47
CA ILE A 172 15.43 27.30 -2.17
C ILE A 172 15.70 27.67 -0.71
N LEU A 173 15.43 26.76 0.23
CA LEU A 173 15.63 26.99 1.66
C LEU A 173 17.11 27.17 2.00
N GLU A 174 18.00 26.32 1.45
CA GLU A 174 19.44 26.43 1.67
C GLU A 174 20.01 27.73 1.09
N TRP A 175 19.57 28.12 -0.10
CA TRP A 175 20.01 29.36 -0.73
C TRP A 175 19.58 30.60 0.07
N ARG A 176 18.36 30.60 0.63
CA ARG A 176 17.88 31.67 1.53
C ARG A 176 18.69 31.71 2.84
N GLY A 177 18.90 30.56 3.48
CA GLY A 177 19.67 30.49 4.72
C GLY A 177 21.12 30.96 4.55
N ARG A 178 21.77 30.61 3.43
CA ARG A 178 23.14 31.11 3.11
C ARG A 178 23.18 32.63 2.91
N ARG A 179 22.13 33.23 2.31
CA ARG A 179 22.05 34.68 2.11
C ARG A 179 21.90 35.45 3.43
N GLU A 180 21.11 34.92 4.35
CA GLU A 180 20.92 35.51 5.68
C GLU A 180 22.17 35.37 6.55
N ALA A 181 22.89 34.24 6.47
CA ALA A 181 24.15 34.03 7.18
C ALA A 181 25.30 34.93 6.70
N SER A 182 25.31 35.31 5.41
CA SER A 182 26.30 36.25 4.87
C SER A 182 25.95 37.73 5.08
N ALA A 183 24.76 38.03 5.60
CA ALA A 183 24.29 39.40 5.87
C ALA A 183 24.46 39.83 7.35
N ASN A 184 24.88 38.90 8.22
CA ASN A 184 25.30 39.13 9.61
C ASN A 184 26.83 39.06 9.72
#